data_AF-A0A2N2GDS2-F1
#
_entry.id   AF-A0A2N2GDS2-F1
#
_cell.length_a   1.000
_cell.length_b   1.000
_cell.length_c   1.000
_cell.angle_alpha   90.00
_cell.angle_beta   90.00
_cell.angle_gamma   90.00
#
_symmetry.space_group_name_H-M   'P 1'
#
loop_
_entity.id
_entity.type
_entity.pdbx_description
1 polymer ?
#
loop_
_entity_poly.entity_id
_entity_poly.type
_entity_poly.pdbx_seq_one_letter_code
_entity_poly.pdbx_strand_id
1 'polypeptide(L)'
;MNLKNMNFPRQLEAEGSAEKIREALGARQTRLGAEGKMEVPVLNASKALVEAIKRARMQRRVRFGFDDIFDKLASEKKGIDEMLQKTKSPQQDRISRLLLFSNDGVERLYRHIEQTLTEHHLRILGCQLDIDSKKLGQLITGRSAAIKVILVEHKDAVSDVLRAALSDSK
;
A
#
# COMPACT_ATOMS: atom_id res chain seq x y z
N MET A 1 -11.47 -5.39 -0.52
CA MET A 1 -11.06 -4.65 0.70
C MET A 1 -12.13 -3.61 1.02
N ASN A 2 -12.54 -3.43 2.28
CA ASN A 2 -13.59 -2.45 2.62
C ASN A 2 -13.00 -1.08 2.95
N LEU A 3 -12.86 -0.23 1.93
CA LEU A 3 -12.32 1.13 2.06
C LEU A 3 -13.17 2.04 2.96
N LYS A 4 -14.46 1.78 3.19
CA LYS A 4 -15.34 2.67 3.95
C LYS A 4 -15.04 2.67 5.46
N ASN A 5 -14.52 1.57 5.99
CA ASN A 5 -14.31 1.38 7.42
C ASN A 5 -12.84 1.55 7.85
N MET A 6 -11.94 1.88 6.93
CA MET A 6 -10.51 2.06 7.23
C MET A 6 -10.22 3.47 7.76
N ASN A 7 -9.43 3.63 8.82
CA ASN A 7 -8.95 4.98 9.20
C ASN A 7 -7.62 5.29 8.51
N PHE A 8 -7.51 6.44 7.85
CA PHE A 8 -6.26 6.91 7.27
C PHE A 8 -5.32 7.47 8.34
N PRO A 9 -4.03 7.68 8.04
CA PRO A 9 -3.13 8.45 8.89
C PRO A 9 -3.78 9.73 9.45
N ARG A 10 -3.53 10.05 10.73
CA ARG A 10 -4.17 11.17 11.45
C ARG A 10 -4.10 12.49 10.71
N GLN A 11 -2.99 12.73 10.04
CA GLN A 11 -2.79 13.93 9.24
C GLN A 11 -3.85 14.07 8.13
N LEU A 12 -4.13 12.98 7.39
CA LEU A 12 -5.09 13.02 6.29
C LEU A 12 -6.53 13.20 6.78
N GLU A 13 -6.86 12.59 7.92
CA GLU A 13 -8.15 12.75 8.61
C GLU A 13 -8.34 14.19 9.10
N ALA A 14 -7.34 14.75 9.80
CA ALA A 14 -7.39 16.09 10.36
C ALA A 14 -7.50 17.19 9.29
N GLU A 15 -6.91 16.96 8.12
CA GLU A 15 -7.00 17.87 6.98
C GLU A 15 -8.30 17.73 6.16
N GLY A 16 -9.19 16.79 6.51
CA GLY A 16 -10.43 16.54 5.77
C GLY A 16 -10.22 15.91 4.39
N SER A 17 -9.03 15.39 4.12
CA SER A 17 -8.68 14.77 2.82
C SER A 17 -9.07 13.30 2.71
N ALA A 18 -9.40 12.64 3.83
CA ALA A 18 -9.70 11.22 3.90
C ALA A 18 -10.83 10.79 2.95
N GLU A 19 -11.96 11.50 2.92
CA GLU A 19 -13.09 11.13 2.04
C GLU A 19 -12.73 11.24 0.55
N LYS A 20 -12.01 12.29 0.15
CA LYS A 20 -11.53 12.43 -1.23
C LYS A 20 -10.58 11.28 -1.61
N ILE A 21 -9.76 10.84 -0.67
CA ILE A 21 -8.88 9.68 -0.87
C ILE A 21 -9.71 8.41 -1.01
N ARG A 22 -10.76 8.20 -0.19
CA ARG A 22 -11.67 7.05 -0.35
C ARG A 22 -12.32 7.05 -1.73
N GLU A 23 -12.85 8.20 -2.16
CA GLU A 23 -13.48 8.34 -3.48
C GLU A 23 -12.50 8.03 -4.61
N ALA A 24 -11.29 8.61 -4.58
CA ALA A 24 -10.26 8.35 -5.57
C ALA A 24 -9.83 6.87 -5.61
N LEU A 25 -9.67 6.23 -4.44
CA LEU A 25 -9.34 4.81 -4.33
C LEU A 25 -10.48 3.89 -4.76
N GLY A 26 -11.73 4.35 -4.63
CA GLY A 26 -12.93 3.62 -5.05
C GLY A 26 -13.26 3.78 -6.54
N ALA A 27 -12.73 4.82 -7.21
CA ALA A 27 -13.06 5.14 -8.60
C ALA A 27 -12.60 4.06 -9.60
N ARG A 28 -11.45 3.43 -9.35
CA ARG A 28 -10.91 2.34 -10.18
C ARG A 28 -10.41 1.22 -9.28
N GLN A 29 -11.00 0.04 -9.41
CA GLN A 29 -10.62 -1.15 -8.65
C GLN A 29 -10.41 -2.33 -9.58
N THR A 30 -9.64 -3.31 -9.12
CA THR A 30 -9.44 -4.58 -9.82
C THR A 30 -9.37 -5.73 -8.81
N ARG A 31 -9.60 -6.95 -9.29
CA ARG A 31 -9.43 -8.17 -8.49
C ARG A 31 -7.98 -8.63 -8.54
N LEU A 32 -7.51 -9.16 -7.42
CA LEU A 32 -6.17 -9.72 -7.29
C LEU A 32 -6.09 -11.11 -7.93
N GLY A 33 -5.68 -11.18 -9.19
CA GLY A 33 -5.60 -12.45 -9.92
C GLY A 33 -6.95 -12.91 -10.47
N ALA A 34 -6.94 -14.03 -11.20
CA ALA A 34 -8.12 -14.52 -11.91
C ALA A 34 -9.21 -15.04 -10.97
N GLU A 35 -8.81 -15.66 -9.85
CA GLU A 35 -9.71 -16.23 -8.84
C GLU A 35 -9.78 -15.39 -7.55
N GLY A 36 -9.19 -14.19 -7.56
CA GLY A 36 -9.13 -13.32 -6.39
C GLY A 36 -10.51 -12.90 -5.90
N LYS A 37 -10.70 -12.94 -4.58
CA LYS A 37 -11.95 -12.50 -3.91
C LYS A 37 -11.86 -11.07 -3.43
N MET A 38 -10.63 -10.55 -3.30
CA MET A 38 -10.36 -9.19 -2.86
C MET A 38 -10.22 -8.22 -4.04
N GLU A 39 -11.00 -7.15 -3.99
CA GLU A 39 -10.78 -5.97 -4.82
C GLU A 39 -9.86 -4.96 -4.14
N VAL A 40 -8.96 -4.39 -4.94
CA VAL A 40 -7.96 -3.39 -4.58
C VAL A 40 -8.05 -2.17 -5.51
N PRO A 41 -7.77 -0.95 -5.00
CA PRO A 41 -7.62 0.24 -5.83
C PRO A 41 -6.52 0.07 -6.88
N VAL A 42 -6.75 0.66 -8.06
CA VAL A 42 -5.75 0.83 -9.11
C VAL A 42 -5.38 2.30 -9.24
N LEU A 43 -4.11 2.62 -9.04
CA LEU A 43 -3.56 3.97 -9.14
C LEU A 43 -2.77 4.12 -10.43
N ASN A 44 -2.88 5.28 -11.06
CA ASN A 44 -2.00 5.61 -12.18
C ASN A 44 -0.61 5.95 -11.64
N ALA A 45 0.45 5.54 -12.35
CA ALA A 45 1.82 5.88 -11.98
C ALA A 45 2.17 7.32 -12.41
N SER A 46 1.41 8.31 -11.94
CA SER A 46 1.64 9.70 -12.32
C SER A 46 2.96 10.24 -11.80
N LYS A 47 3.41 11.37 -12.38
CA LYS A 47 4.63 12.05 -11.94
C LYS A 47 4.56 12.39 -10.45
N ALA A 48 3.41 12.87 -9.95
CA ALA A 48 3.25 13.23 -8.55
C ALA A 48 3.40 12.00 -7.63
N LEU A 49 2.74 10.89 -7.99
CA LEU A 49 2.81 9.64 -7.23
C LEU A 49 4.24 9.08 -7.20
N VAL A 50 4.88 9.01 -8.37
CA VAL A 50 6.26 8.53 -8.52
C VAL A 50 7.24 9.37 -7.70
N GLU A 51 7.12 10.70 -7.74
CA GLU A 51 7.97 11.58 -6.92
C GLU A 51 7.73 11.43 -5.42
N ALA A 52 6.49 11.18 -4.99
CA ALA A 52 6.19 10.88 -3.58
C ALA A 52 6.87 9.57 -3.13
N ILE A 53 6.79 8.51 -3.94
CA ILE A 53 7.46 7.24 -3.64
C ILE A 53 8.99 7.41 -3.64
N LYS A 54 9.56 8.19 -4.56
CA LYS A 54 11.00 8.52 -4.56
C LYS A 54 11.42 9.25 -3.28
N ARG A 55 10.66 10.26 -2.84
CA ARG A 55 10.94 10.97 -1.57
C ARG A 55 10.90 10.02 -0.38
N ALA A 56 9.89 9.16 -0.29
CA ALA A 56 9.80 8.14 0.75
C ALA A 56 11.02 7.20 0.71
N ARG A 57 11.49 6.80 -0.48
CA ARG A 57 12.72 6.00 -0.63
C ARG A 57 13.94 6.74 -0.12
N MET A 58 14.13 8.00 -0.48
CA MET A 58 15.26 8.81 -0.02
C MET A 58 15.28 8.96 1.52
N GLN A 59 14.12 8.92 2.15
CA GLN A 59 13.95 8.89 3.60
C GLN A 59 14.12 7.49 4.23
N ARG A 60 14.48 6.47 3.44
CA ARG A 60 14.59 5.05 3.86
C ARG A 60 13.28 4.48 4.41
N ARG A 61 12.14 4.98 3.93
CA ARG A 61 10.78 4.57 4.31
C ARG A 61 10.13 3.69 3.25
N VAL A 62 10.93 3.06 2.40
CA VAL A 62 10.47 2.20 1.32
C VAL A 62 11.29 0.92 1.32
N ARG A 63 10.60 -0.22 1.32
CA ARG A 63 11.19 -1.53 1.05
C ARG A 63 10.78 -2.03 -0.32
N PHE A 64 11.67 -2.80 -0.92
CA PHE A 64 11.49 -3.46 -2.20
C PHE A 64 11.59 -4.96 -2.02
N GLY A 65 11.02 -5.69 -2.98
CA GLY A 65 11.21 -7.13 -3.04
C GLY A 65 10.16 -7.88 -2.25
N PHE A 66 9.88 -9.11 -2.71
CA PHE A 66 8.83 -9.94 -2.16
C PHE A 66 9.22 -10.42 -0.75
N ASP A 67 10.29 -11.22 -0.63
CA ASP A 67 10.67 -11.89 0.62
C ASP A 67 10.85 -10.89 1.78
N ASP A 68 11.66 -9.85 1.58
CA ASP A 68 11.92 -8.81 2.59
C ASP A 68 10.66 -8.11 3.11
N ILE A 69 9.66 -7.88 2.25
CA ILE A 69 8.41 -7.23 2.64
C ILE A 69 7.55 -8.20 3.46
N PHE A 70 7.34 -9.42 2.97
CA PHE A 70 6.42 -10.36 3.59
C PHE A 70 6.96 -10.94 4.91
N ASP A 71 8.26 -11.22 5.00
CA ASP A 71 8.91 -11.64 6.24
C ASP A 71 8.81 -10.57 7.33
N LYS A 72 8.98 -9.30 6.92
CA LYS A 72 8.82 -8.18 7.82
C LYS A 72 7.38 -8.06 8.32
N LEU A 73 6.40 -8.10 7.41
CA LEU A 73 5.00 -7.99 7.79
C LEU A 73 4.60 -9.13 8.73
N ALA A 74 5.00 -10.36 8.44
CA ALA A 74 4.77 -11.52 9.32
C ALA A 74 5.37 -11.31 10.73
N SER A 75 6.60 -10.79 10.80
CA SER A 75 7.27 -10.49 12.07
C SER A 75 6.55 -9.39 12.86
N GLU A 76 6.06 -8.35 12.19
CA GLU A 76 5.27 -7.28 12.82
C GLU A 76 3.93 -7.78 13.33
N LYS A 77 3.27 -8.69 12.60
CA LYS A 77 2.04 -9.35 13.06
C LYS A 77 2.26 -10.04 14.39
N LYS A 78 3.28 -10.89 14.45
CA LYS A 78 3.61 -11.67 15.63
C LYS A 78 3.81 -10.77 16.86
N GLY A 79 4.56 -9.68 16.72
CA GLY A 79 4.77 -8.72 17.80
C GLY A 79 3.49 -7.99 18.23
N ILE A 80 2.58 -7.68 17.28
CA ILE A 80 1.28 -7.07 17.59
C ILE A 80 0.38 -8.07 18.32
N ASP A 81 0.27 -9.31 17.83
CA ASP A 81 -0.56 -10.35 18.42
C ASP A 81 -0.10 -10.68 19.86
N GLU A 82 1.21 -10.77 20.09
CA GLU A 82 1.79 -10.96 21.43
C GLU A 82 1.49 -9.77 22.37
N MET A 83 1.47 -8.54 21.85
CA MET A 83 1.12 -7.34 22.62
C MET A 83 -0.39 -7.27 22.91
N LEU A 84 -1.24 -7.61 21.94
CA LEU A 84 -2.70 -7.64 22.09
C LEU A 84 -3.15 -8.70 23.10
N GLN A 85 -2.48 -9.85 23.15
CA GLN A 85 -2.70 -10.85 24.20
C GLN A 85 -2.40 -10.30 25.60
N LYS A 86 -1.46 -9.35 25.71
CA LYS A 86 -1.04 -8.72 26.98
C LYS A 86 -1.85 -7.46 27.34
N THR A 87 -2.57 -6.85 26.40
CA THR A 87 -3.22 -5.54 26.61
C THR A 87 -4.64 -5.52 26.03
N LYS A 88 -5.67 -5.38 26.89
CA LYS A 88 -7.09 -5.28 26.51
C LYS A 88 -7.50 -3.91 25.94
N SER A 89 -6.60 -3.17 25.31
CA SER A 89 -6.94 -1.86 24.75
C SER A 89 -7.29 -2.01 23.27
N PRO A 90 -8.49 -1.58 22.83
CA PRO A 90 -8.84 -1.58 21.42
C PRO A 90 -7.91 -0.59 20.71
N GLN A 91 -6.98 -1.12 19.93
CA GLN A 91 -6.11 -0.28 19.12
C GLN A 91 -6.98 0.30 18.00
N GLN A 92 -7.03 1.62 17.87
CA GLN A 92 -7.70 2.23 16.72
C GLN A 92 -6.95 1.82 15.45
N ASP A 93 -7.58 0.94 14.69
CA ASP A 93 -7.05 0.40 13.44
C ASP A 93 -6.93 1.50 12.42
N ARG A 94 -5.67 1.81 12.08
CA ARG A 94 -5.29 2.94 11.24
C ARG A 94 -4.21 2.51 10.28
N ILE A 95 -4.41 2.88 9.02
CA ILE A 95 -3.44 2.64 7.96
C ILE A 95 -2.15 3.37 8.30
N SER A 96 -1.07 2.60 8.29
CA SER A 96 0.29 3.07 8.59
C SER A 96 1.32 2.54 7.60
N ARG A 97 0.89 1.64 6.70
CA ARG A 97 1.69 1.03 5.65
C ARG A 97 0.86 0.98 4.37
N LEU A 98 1.52 1.20 3.25
CA LEU A 98 0.92 1.10 1.92
C LEU A 98 1.71 0.09 1.10
N LEU A 99 1.05 -0.98 0.68
CA LEU A 99 1.60 -2.00 -0.20
C LEU A 99 1.23 -1.64 -1.64
N LEU A 100 2.24 -1.33 -2.45
CA LEU A 100 2.10 -1.00 -3.86
C LEU A 100 2.67 -2.12 -4.71
N PHE A 101 2.00 -2.51 -5.79
CA PHE A 101 2.47 -3.57 -6.68
C PHE A 101 2.14 -3.30 -8.14
N SER A 102 2.99 -3.79 -9.03
CA SER A 102 2.84 -3.60 -10.49
C SER A 102 1.69 -4.45 -11.06
N ASN A 103 1.26 -4.14 -12.27
CA ASN A 103 0.16 -4.82 -12.95
C ASN A 103 0.57 -6.11 -13.72
N ASP A 104 1.87 -6.43 -13.75
CA ASP A 104 2.48 -7.60 -14.42
C ASP A 104 2.96 -8.67 -13.43
N GLY A 105 2.35 -8.71 -12.24
CA GLY A 105 2.50 -9.80 -11.28
C GLY A 105 2.02 -11.14 -11.84
N VAL A 106 2.61 -12.23 -11.36
CA VAL A 106 2.13 -13.59 -11.65
C VAL A 106 1.08 -14.00 -10.61
N GLU A 107 0.21 -14.95 -10.94
CA GLU A 107 -0.91 -15.34 -10.07
C GLU A 107 -0.48 -15.72 -8.64
N ARG A 108 0.66 -16.40 -8.48
CA ARG A 108 1.23 -16.73 -7.16
C ARG A 108 1.50 -15.47 -6.32
N LEU A 109 1.99 -14.40 -6.95
CA LEU A 109 2.26 -13.12 -6.27
C LEU A 109 0.95 -12.49 -5.79
N TYR A 110 -0.07 -12.42 -6.65
CA TYR A 110 -1.36 -11.82 -6.30
C TYR A 110 -2.08 -12.57 -5.19
N ARG A 111 -2.05 -13.91 -5.19
CA ARG A 111 -2.59 -14.72 -4.08
C ARG A 111 -1.90 -14.42 -2.75
N HIS A 112 -0.58 -14.23 -2.77
CA HIS A 112 0.16 -13.90 -1.56
C HIS A 112 -0.15 -12.48 -1.06
N ILE A 113 -0.24 -11.51 -1.98
CA ILE A 113 -0.68 -10.14 -1.66
C ILE A 113 -2.08 -10.18 -1.03
N GLU A 114 -3.03 -10.92 -1.61
CA GLU A 114 -4.39 -11.05 -1.07
C GLU A 114 -4.39 -11.65 0.32
N GLN A 115 -3.60 -12.71 0.56
CA GLN A 115 -3.45 -13.32 1.88
C GLN A 115 -2.92 -12.29 2.89
N THR A 116 -1.84 -11.57 2.56
CA THR A 116 -1.26 -10.56 3.44
C THR A 116 -2.22 -9.42 3.73
N LEU A 117 -2.90 -8.90 2.72
CA LEU A 117 -3.89 -7.83 2.92
C LEU A 117 -5.06 -8.30 3.78
N THR A 118 -5.46 -9.58 3.67
CA THR A 118 -6.48 -10.17 4.55
C THR A 118 -5.98 -10.28 5.98
N GLU A 119 -4.76 -10.78 6.17
CA GLU A 119 -4.14 -10.98 7.47
C GLU A 119 -3.81 -9.68 8.22
N HIS A 120 -3.60 -8.59 7.49
CA HIS A 120 -3.16 -7.28 8.00
C HIS A 120 -4.12 -6.12 7.67
N HIS A 121 -5.39 -6.45 7.36
CA HIS A 121 -6.39 -5.54 6.81
C HIS A 121 -6.62 -4.25 7.61
N LEU A 122 -6.25 -4.23 8.88
CA LEU A 122 -6.44 -3.11 9.81
C LEU A 122 -5.40 -2.00 9.65
N ARG A 123 -4.21 -2.29 9.09
CA ARG A 123 -3.07 -1.36 9.07
C ARG A 123 -2.39 -1.20 7.73
N ILE A 124 -2.66 -2.10 6.80
CA ILE A 124 -2.08 -2.11 5.46
C ILE A 124 -3.18 -1.82 4.46
N LEU A 125 -2.94 -0.80 3.65
CA LEU A 125 -3.71 -0.56 2.44
C LEU A 125 -2.93 -1.13 1.26
N GLY A 126 -3.58 -1.92 0.40
CA GLY A 126 -2.98 -2.45 -0.82
C GLY A 126 -3.50 -1.71 -2.04
N CYS A 127 -2.62 -1.30 -2.95
CA CYS A 127 -3.00 -0.69 -4.22
C CYS A 127 -2.15 -1.24 -5.38
N GLN A 128 -2.80 -1.55 -6.49
CA GLN A 128 -2.12 -1.85 -7.73
C GLN A 128 -1.72 -0.55 -8.41
N LEU A 129 -0.53 -0.51 -9.01
CA LEU A 129 -0.10 0.56 -9.89
C LEU A 129 -0.32 0.12 -11.34
N ASP A 130 -0.90 0.99 -12.16
CA ASP A 130 -1.09 0.75 -13.59
C ASP A 130 0.21 0.97 -14.37
N ILE A 131 1.19 0.13 -14.08
CA ILE A 131 2.54 0.15 -14.63
C ILE A 131 3.18 -1.23 -14.45
N ASP A 132 3.99 -1.63 -15.43
CA ASP A 132 4.77 -2.87 -15.32
C ASP A 132 5.96 -2.73 -14.36
N SER A 133 6.45 -3.86 -13.88
CA SER A 133 7.50 -3.95 -12.87
C SER A 133 8.85 -3.36 -13.32
N LYS A 134 9.18 -3.44 -14.62
CA LYS A 134 10.44 -2.91 -15.15
C LYS A 134 10.40 -1.39 -15.16
N LYS A 135 9.31 -0.80 -15.66
CA LYS A 135 9.11 0.64 -15.71
C LYS A 135 8.96 1.22 -14.30
N LEU A 136 8.28 0.53 -13.39
CA LEU A 136 8.23 0.90 -11.98
C LEU A 136 9.64 0.96 -11.37
N GLY A 137 10.45 -0.08 -11.58
CA GLY A 137 11.82 -0.12 -11.09
C GLY A 137 12.70 0.99 -11.65
N GLN A 138 12.59 1.26 -12.95
CA GLN A 138 13.30 2.35 -13.62
C GLN A 138 12.89 3.72 -13.06
N LEU A 139 11.58 3.97 -12.91
CA LEU A 139 11.07 5.24 -12.40
C LEU A 139 11.46 5.48 -10.96
N ILE A 140 11.37 4.46 -10.10
CA ILE A 140 11.72 4.63 -8.69
C ILE A 140 13.24 4.66 -8.54
N THR A 141 13.95 3.61 -8.90
CA THR A 141 15.37 3.45 -8.53
C THR A 141 16.36 4.02 -9.54
N GLY A 142 15.91 4.38 -10.75
CA GLY A 142 16.78 4.74 -11.86
C GLY A 142 17.50 3.54 -12.50
N ARG A 143 17.27 2.33 -11.98
CA ARG A 143 17.88 1.08 -12.46
C ARG A 143 16.84 0.26 -13.22
N SER A 144 17.27 -0.50 -14.22
CA SER A 144 16.39 -1.37 -15.02
C SER A 144 16.04 -2.70 -14.32
N ALA A 145 16.04 -2.72 -12.98
CA ALA A 145 15.63 -3.89 -12.19
C ALA A 145 14.11 -3.95 -12.10
N ALA A 146 13.51 -5.12 -12.33
CA ALA A 146 12.07 -5.29 -12.17
C ALA A 146 11.67 -5.23 -10.69
N ILE A 147 10.79 -4.30 -10.34
CA ILE A 147 10.23 -4.17 -8.98
C ILE A 147 8.75 -4.48 -9.06
N LYS A 148 8.35 -5.61 -8.49
CA LYS A 148 6.95 -6.05 -8.50
C LYS A 148 6.13 -5.55 -7.32
N VAL A 149 6.78 -5.34 -6.18
CA VAL A 149 6.14 -4.94 -4.92
C VAL A 149 7.03 -3.94 -4.19
N ILE A 150 6.38 -2.96 -3.57
CA ILE A 150 6.97 -1.90 -2.77
C ILE A 150 6.13 -1.75 -1.50
N LEU A 151 6.77 -1.70 -0.34
CA LEU A 151 6.11 -1.33 0.91
C LEU A 151 6.56 0.07 1.30
N VAL A 152 5.62 1.01 1.34
CA VAL A 152 5.84 2.33 1.95
C VAL A 152 5.55 2.19 3.44
N GLU A 153 6.58 2.47 4.24
CA GLU A 153 6.57 2.40 5.68
C GLU A 153 6.40 3.81 6.27
N HIS A 154 5.91 3.87 7.51
CA HIS A 154 5.63 5.10 8.26
C HIS A 154 4.45 5.91 7.73
N LYS A 155 3.59 6.31 8.67
CA LYS A 155 2.34 7.05 8.43
C LYS A 155 2.54 8.34 7.62
N ASP A 156 3.64 9.08 7.82
CA ASP A 156 3.87 10.35 7.11
C ASP A 156 4.16 10.11 5.62
N ALA A 157 4.97 9.10 5.30
CA ALA A 157 5.23 8.74 3.91
C ALA A 157 3.99 8.14 3.24
N VAL A 158 3.19 7.36 3.97
CA VAL A 158 1.89 6.88 3.49
C VAL A 158 0.95 8.06 3.20
N SER A 159 0.90 9.07 4.08
CA SER A 159 0.13 10.29 3.86
C SER A 159 0.54 11.02 2.59
N ASP A 160 1.85 11.21 2.38
CA ASP A 160 2.37 11.89 1.20
C ASP A 160 2.04 11.15 -0.09
N VAL A 161 2.16 9.82 -0.10
CA VAL A 161 1.87 8.99 -1.27
C VAL A 161 0.36 8.99 -1.58
N LEU A 162 -0.50 8.84 -0.57
CA LEU A 162 -1.95 8.87 -0.78
C LEU A 162 -2.45 10.24 -1.23
N ARG A 163 -1.85 11.33 -0.72
CA ARG A 163 -2.14 12.68 -1.21
C ARG A 163 -1.73 12.84 -2.67
N ALA A 164 -0.57 12.30 -3.06
CA ALA A 164 -0.12 12.37 -4.44
C ALA A 164 -1.06 11.61 -5.39
N ALA A 165 -1.66 10.50 -4.93
CA ALA A 165 -2.65 9.75 -5.70
C ALA A 165 -3.93 10.55 -6.04
N LEU A 166 -4.29 11.55 -5.22
CA LEU A 166 -5.42 12.45 -5.52
C LEU A 166 -5.19 13.34 -6.75
N SER A 167 -3.92 13.54 -7.12
CA SER A 167 -3.58 14.39 -8.28
C SER A 167 -3.98 13.76 -9.61
N ASP A 168 -4.36 12.48 -9.59
CA ASP A 168 -4.76 11.68 -10.77
C ASP A 168 -6.28 11.67 -10.98
N SER A 169 -7.06 12.28 -10.08
CA SER A 169 -8.52 12.36 -10.14
C SER A 169 -9.04 13.65 -10.79
N LYS A 170 -8.21 14.34 -11.59
CA LYS A 170 -8.60 15.52 -12.37
C LYS A 170 -8.65 15.22 -13.86
#